data_AF-A0A9Q2INY6-F1
#
_entry.id   AF-A0A9Q2INY6-F1
#
_cell.length_a   1.000
_cell.length_b   1.000
_cell.length_c   1.000
_cell.angle_alpha   90.00
_cell.angle_beta   90.00
_cell.angle_gamma   90.00
#
_symmetry.space_group_name_H-M   'P 1'
#
loop_
_entity.id
_entity.type
_entity.pdbx_description
1 polymer ?
#
loop_
_entity_poly.entity_id
_entity_poly.type
_entity_poly.pdbx_seq_one_letter_code
_entity_poly.pdbx_strand_id
1 'polypeptide(L)'
;MEKKLFIQNNKGFTLVEIIVSLLLLSIFILLLASIVTMTSLTSQKFLNYTDYEYAMMHKKIFQLYEDSRKVTATKNNIIFQNDKENREHKVVFNSRKIFKQTRNPGENFASGYSLLLDNIQSYNLEKKEENLIIRIVDRGGKTRTIKLFLKDQIKLDEEKEELLLKEKEESEKIRLEDEKILKTYEEERNKLLEEYKKYKEIRTKELENLLEIERGLILEKENSKDNKEKQQ
;
A
#
# COMPACT_ATOMS: atom_id res chain seq x y z
N MET A 1 -94.91 -6.41 35.49
CA MET A 1 -93.51 -6.90 35.59
C MET A 1 -92.97 -7.04 34.16
N GLU A 2 -92.27 -6.03 33.66
CA GLU A 2 -91.65 -6.10 32.32
C GLU A 2 -90.35 -6.90 32.38
N LYS A 3 -90.28 -8.01 31.66
CA LYS A 3 -89.02 -8.73 31.41
C LYS A 3 -88.30 -8.05 30.25
N LYS A 4 -87.26 -7.25 30.55
CA LYS A 4 -86.28 -6.81 29.55
C LYS A 4 -85.43 -8.02 29.12
N LEU A 5 -85.62 -8.46 27.87
CA LEU A 5 -84.71 -9.38 27.20
C LEU A 5 -83.41 -8.65 26.87
N PHE A 6 -82.32 -9.02 27.55
CA PHE A 6 -80.97 -8.67 27.12
C PHE A 6 -80.60 -9.56 25.93
N ILE A 7 -80.68 -9.02 24.72
CA ILE A 7 -80.15 -9.67 23.51
C ILE A 7 -78.63 -9.44 23.52
N GLN A 8 -77.86 -10.48 23.86
CA GLN A 8 -76.40 -10.45 23.74
C GLN A 8 -76.00 -10.45 22.26
N ASN A 9 -75.33 -9.39 21.83
CA ASN A 9 -74.89 -9.21 20.45
C ASN A 9 -73.55 -9.93 20.24
N ASN A 10 -73.55 -11.26 20.18
CA ASN A 10 -72.35 -12.05 19.90
C ASN A 10 -72.03 -12.00 18.40
N LYS A 11 -71.42 -10.89 17.95
CA LYS A 11 -70.81 -10.81 16.62
C LYS A 11 -69.53 -11.64 16.65
N GLY A 12 -69.61 -12.87 16.12
CA GLY A 12 -68.43 -13.69 15.86
C GLY A 12 -67.56 -13.08 14.77
N PHE A 13 -66.31 -13.55 14.68
CA PHE A 13 -65.39 -13.12 13.62
C PHE A 13 -65.86 -13.62 12.26
N THR A 14 -65.73 -12.76 11.25
CA THR A 14 -65.96 -13.15 9.87
C THR A 14 -64.78 -13.99 9.35
N LEU A 15 -65.04 -14.84 8.36
CA LEU A 15 -64.00 -15.65 7.72
C LEU A 15 -62.84 -14.80 7.19
N VAL A 16 -63.17 -13.61 6.66
CA VAL A 16 -62.18 -12.67 6.11
C VAL A 16 -61.27 -12.12 7.22
N GLU A 17 -61.83 -11.72 8.36
CA GLU A 17 -61.03 -11.23 9.49
C GLU A 17 -60.08 -12.31 10.03
N ILE A 18 -60.51 -13.57 10.05
CA ILE A 18 -59.67 -14.70 10.45
C ILE A 18 -58.51 -14.90 9.46
N ILE A 19 -58.78 -14.87 8.15
CA ILE A 19 -57.75 -15.02 7.11
C ILE A 19 -56.73 -13.89 7.17
N VAL A 20 -57.20 -12.64 7.30
CA VAL A 20 -56.32 -11.47 7.41
C VAL A 20 -55.47 -11.55 8.68
N SER A 21 -56.06 -11.95 9.80
CA SER A 21 -55.33 -12.12 11.06
C SER A 21 -54.28 -13.24 10.97
N LEU A 22 -54.60 -14.36 10.32
CA LEU A 22 -53.65 -15.45 10.11
C LEU A 22 -52.48 -15.02 9.21
N LEU A 23 -52.77 -14.27 8.14
CA LEU A 23 -51.76 -13.81 7.20
C LEU A 23 -50.80 -12.81 7.87
N LEU A 24 -51.34 -11.89 8.67
CA LEU A 24 -50.56 -10.98 9.51
C LEU A 24 -49.69 -11.73 10.52
N LEU A 25 -50.26 -12.72 11.21
CA LEU A 25 -49.55 -13.54 12.18
C LEU A 25 -48.41 -14.32 11.51
N SER A 26 -48.63 -14.87 10.31
CA SER A 26 -47.60 -15.58 9.55
C SER A 26 -46.42 -14.67 9.19
N ILE A 27 -46.69 -13.44 8.72
CA ILE A 27 -45.64 -12.46 8.43
C ILE A 27 -44.86 -12.12 9.70
N PHE A 28 -45.56 -11.92 10.81
CA PHE A 28 -44.95 -11.61 12.09
C PHE A 28 -44.02 -12.73 12.57
N ILE A 29 -44.44 -13.99 12.48
CA ILE A 29 -43.62 -15.15 12.86
C ILE A 29 -42.35 -15.23 12.01
N LEU A 30 -42.45 -15.01 10.69
CA LEU A 30 -41.29 -15.01 9.80
C LEU A 30 -40.29 -13.89 10.13
N LEU A 31 -40.79 -12.69 10.43
CA LEU A 31 -39.94 -11.57 10.87
C LEU A 31 -39.24 -11.90 12.19
N LEU A 32 -39.97 -12.46 13.16
CA LEU A 32 -39.40 -12.84 14.46
C LEU A 32 -38.30 -13.90 14.30
N ALA A 33 -38.56 -14.94 13.51
CA ALA A 33 -37.59 -16.00 13.22
C ALA A 33 -36.32 -15.44 12.55
N SER A 34 -36.49 -14.47 11.64
CA SER A 34 -35.38 -13.80 10.97
C SER A 34 -34.50 -13.02 11.95
N ILE A 35 -35.10 -12.27 12.88
CA ILE A 35 -34.38 -11.53 13.93
C ILE A 35 -33.65 -12.50 14.88
N VAL A 36 -34.30 -13.59 15.31
CA VAL A 36 -33.67 -14.60 16.19
C VAL A 36 -32.46 -15.25 15.52
N THR A 37 -32.57 -15.56 14.23
CA THR A 37 -31.47 -16.18 13.47
C THR A 37 -30.29 -15.23 13.33
N MET A 38 -30.56 -13.97 12.95
CA MET A 38 -29.52 -12.95 12.82
C MET A 38 -28.83 -12.63 14.14
N THR A 39 -29.60 -12.52 15.23
CA THR A 39 -29.06 -12.26 16.58
C THR A 39 -28.23 -13.43 17.09
N SER A 40 -28.64 -14.68 16.85
CA SER A 40 -27.84 -15.87 17.20
C SER A 40 -26.52 -15.92 16.44
N LEU A 41 -26.55 -15.73 15.11
CA LEU A 41 -25.35 -15.76 14.28
C LEU A 41 -24.38 -14.63 14.63
N THR A 42 -24.91 -13.44 14.90
CA THR A 42 -24.13 -12.27 15.33
C THR A 42 -23.55 -12.50 16.72
N SER A 43 -24.32 -13.05 17.66
CA SER A 43 -23.85 -13.37 19.01
C SER A 43 -22.74 -14.41 18.98
N GLN A 44 -22.84 -15.44 18.14
CA GLN A 44 -21.76 -16.43 17.95
C GLN A 44 -20.49 -15.77 17.39
N LYS A 45 -20.61 -14.81 16.48
CA LYS A 45 -19.45 -14.05 15.97
C LYS A 45 -18.85 -13.13 17.04
N PHE A 46 -19.65 -12.50 17.89
CA PHE A 46 -19.16 -11.72 19.04
C PHE A 46 -18.50 -12.59 20.11
N LEU A 47 -19.01 -13.81 20.33
CA LEU A 47 -18.40 -14.79 21.22
C LEU A 47 -17.10 -15.39 20.66
N ASN A 48 -16.91 -15.40 19.34
CA ASN A 48 -15.64 -15.73 18.68
C ASN A 48 -14.59 -14.60 18.84
N TYR A 49 -14.52 -13.98 20.01
CA TYR A 49 -13.53 -12.98 20.41
C TYR A 49 -12.09 -13.49 20.25
N THR A 50 -11.91 -14.81 20.36
CA THR A 50 -10.63 -15.49 20.19
C THR A 50 -9.93 -15.13 18.87
N ASP A 51 -10.64 -15.09 17.74
CA ASP A 51 -10.02 -14.75 16.45
C ASP A 51 -9.52 -13.31 16.40
N TYR A 52 -10.24 -12.39 17.04
CA TYR A 52 -9.83 -11.00 17.18
C TYR A 52 -8.60 -10.86 18.09
N GLU A 53 -8.58 -11.54 19.24
CA GLU A 53 -7.42 -11.54 20.16
C GLU A 53 -6.17 -12.09 19.47
N TYR A 54 -6.30 -13.18 18.71
CA TYR A 54 -5.21 -13.74 17.92
C TYR A 54 -4.69 -12.75 16.87
N ALA A 55 -5.58 -12.07 16.15
CA ALA A 55 -5.20 -11.07 15.16
C ALA A 55 -4.48 -9.87 15.81
N MET A 56 -4.95 -9.42 16.98
CA MET A 56 -4.34 -8.34 17.74
C MET A 56 -2.94 -8.73 18.25
N MET A 57 -2.81 -9.92 18.82
CA MET A 57 -1.52 -10.49 19.24
C MET A 57 -0.56 -10.60 18.07
N HIS A 58 -1.01 -11.16 16.94
CA HIS A 58 -0.22 -11.30 15.72
C HIS A 58 0.29 -9.94 15.23
N LYS A 59 -0.61 -8.96 15.11
CA LYS A 59 -0.25 -7.58 14.74
C LYS A 59 0.81 -7.01 15.68
N LYS A 60 0.68 -7.24 16.99
CA LYS A 60 1.63 -6.70 17.96
C LYS A 60 3.01 -7.35 17.88
N ILE A 61 3.08 -8.67 17.72
CA ILE A 61 4.34 -9.38 17.52
C ILE A 61 5.01 -8.93 16.22
N PHE A 62 4.23 -8.74 15.15
CA PHE A 62 4.76 -8.29 13.86
C PHE A 62 5.33 -6.86 13.92
N GLN A 63 4.66 -5.94 14.62
CA GLN A 63 5.20 -4.60 14.87
C GLN A 63 6.56 -4.66 15.60
N LEU A 64 6.65 -5.46 16.66
CA LEU A 64 7.92 -5.66 17.38
C LEU A 64 9.00 -6.26 16.47
N TYR A 65 8.62 -7.18 15.59
CA TYR A 65 9.51 -7.77 14.61
C TYR A 65 10.04 -6.72 13.63
N GLU A 66 9.18 -5.90 13.04
CA GLU A 66 9.57 -4.84 12.10
C GLU A 66 10.52 -3.84 12.74
N ASP A 67 10.19 -3.36 13.94
CA ASP A 67 10.98 -2.38 14.70
C ASP A 67 12.32 -2.96 15.20
N SER A 68 12.44 -4.29 15.27
CA SER A 68 13.66 -4.95 15.74
C SER A 68 14.72 -5.07 14.65
N ARG A 69 15.98 -4.90 15.06
CA ARG A 69 17.15 -5.18 14.24
C ARG A 69 17.66 -6.60 14.44
N LYS A 70 17.46 -7.15 15.64
CA LYS A 70 17.84 -8.53 15.97
C LYS A 70 16.69 -9.26 16.66
N VAL A 71 16.50 -10.50 16.25
CA VAL A 71 15.46 -11.39 16.81
C VAL A 71 16.13 -12.65 17.32
N THR A 72 16.00 -12.91 18.61
CA THR A 72 16.50 -14.14 19.22
C THR A 72 15.36 -14.91 19.87
N ALA A 73 15.39 -16.24 19.75
CA ALA A 73 14.35 -17.10 20.27
C ALA A 73 14.96 -18.12 21.24
N THR A 74 14.25 -18.33 22.34
CA THR A 74 14.49 -19.37 23.35
C THR A 74 13.24 -20.23 23.45
N LYS A 75 13.30 -21.34 24.22
CA LYS A 75 12.20 -22.31 24.34
C LYS A 75 10.85 -21.68 24.73
N ASN A 76 10.86 -20.60 25.50
CA ASN A 76 9.65 -19.97 26.04
C ASN A 76 9.55 -18.48 25.73
N ASN A 77 10.56 -17.88 25.09
CA ASN A 77 10.58 -16.43 24.89
C ASN A 77 11.18 -16.06 23.54
N ILE A 78 10.69 -14.95 22.98
CA ILE A 78 11.27 -14.29 21.82
C ILE A 78 11.70 -12.90 22.26
N ILE A 79 12.94 -12.54 21.95
CA ILE A 79 13.53 -11.26 22.29
C ILE A 79 13.76 -10.49 21.00
N PHE A 80 13.21 -9.28 20.97
CA PHE A 80 13.29 -8.29 19.91
C PHE A 80 14.15 -7.14 20.42
N GLN A 81 15.30 -6.92 19.78
CA GLN A 81 16.22 -5.84 20.13
C GLN A 81 16.10 -4.70 19.13
N ASN A 82 15.90 -3.48 19.63
CA ASN A 82 15.86 -2.26 18.85
C ASN A 82 16.99 -1.31 19.28
N ASP A 83 17.96 -1.10 18.40
CA ASP A 83 19.14 -0.26 18.66
C ASP A 83 18.81 1.24 18.69
N LYS A 84 17.76 1.69 17.98
CA LYS A 84 17.40 3.12 17.88
C LYS A 84 16.84 3.66 19.19
N GLU A 85 16.08 2.85 19.90
CA GLU A 85 15.43 3.22 21.15
C GLU A 85 16.18 2.68 22.38
N ASN A 86 17.21 1.86 22.16
CA ASN A 86 17.92 1.09 23.19
C ASN A 86 16.93 0.32 24.11
N ARG A 87 15.82 -0.15 23.51
CA ARG A 87 14.76 -0.90 24.16
C ARG A 87 14.79 -2.35 23.70
N GLU A 88 14.56 -3.26 24.64
CA GLU A 88 14.43 -4.68 24.37
C GLU A 88 13.02 -5.13 24.73
N HIS A 89 12.32 -5.74 23.76
CA HIS A 89 11.00 -6.31 23.97
C HIS A 89 11.09 -7.83 24.01
N LYS A 90 10.59 -8.43 25.09
CA LYS A 90 10.55 -9.87 25.29
C LYS A 90 9.10 -10.35 25.26
N VAL A 91 8.77 -11.18 24.30
CA VAL A 91 7.48 -11.89 24.26
C VAL A 91 7.68 -13.22 24.99
N VAL A 92 6.94 -13.40 26.08
CA VAL A 92 7.00 -14.58 26.94
C VAL A 92 5.79 -15.46 26.67
N PHE A 93 6.06 -16.73 26.41
CA PHE A 93 5.08 -17.78 26.21
C PHE A 93 5.03 -18.62 27.48
N ASN A 94 3.89 -18.54 28.16
CA ASN A 94 3.56 -19.36 29.31
C ASN A 94 2.42 -20.32 28.92
N SER A 95 2.24 -21.42 29.65
CA SER A 95 1.31 -22.50 29.32
C SER A 95 -0.13 -22.05 29.05
N ARG A 96 -0.55 -20.91 29.59
CA ARG A 96 -1.90 -20.34 29.39
C ARG A 96 -1.94 -18.92 28.82
N LYS A 97 -0.80 -18.21 28.79
CA LYS A 97 -0.76 -16.77 28.49
C LYS A 97 0.47 -16.40 27.70
N ILE A 98 0.32 -15.41 26.82
CA ILE A 98 1.42 -14.78 26.10
C ILE A 98 1.41 -13.31 26.48
N PHE A 99 2.56 -12.79 26.91
CA PHE A 99 2.70 -11.40 27.33
C PHE A 99 4.00 -10.79 26.83
N LYS A 100 3.98 -9.48 26.66
CA LYS A 100 5.15 -8.66 26.34
C LYS A 100 5.72 -8.06 27.61
N GLN A 101 7.02 -8.19 27.79
CA GLN A 101 7.84 -7.44 28.74
C GLN A 101 8.71 -6.45 27.96
N THR A 102 8.89 -5.24 28.48
CA THR A 102 9.83 -4.25 27.92
C THR A 102 10.95 -4.00 28.92
N ARG A 103 12.17 -3.92 28.43
CA ARG A 103 13.35 -3.46 29.16
C ARG A 103 13.73 -2.07 28.66
N ASN A 104 13.95 -1.16 29.61
CA ASN A 104 14.44 0.18 29.36
C ASN A 104 15.98 0.23 29.46
N PRO A 105 16.63 1.23 28.83
CA PRO A 105 18.05 1.47 28.99
C PRO A 105 18.47 1.58 30.47
N GLY A 106 19.46 0.80 30.89
CA GLY A 106 20.04 0.90 32.25
C GLY A 106 19.26 0.19 33.37
N GLU A 107 18.13 -0.46 33.08
CA GLU A 107 17.34 -1.21 34.07
C GLU A 107 17.22 -2.70 33.69
N ASN A 108 16.86 -3.54 34.68
CA ASN A 108 16.31 -4.87 34.42
C ASN A 108 14.90 -4.74 33.78
N PHE A 109 14.27 -5.83 33.32
CA PHE A 109 12.88 -5.81 32.81
C PHE A 109 11.91 -5.29 33.90
N ALA A 110 11.71 -3.98 33.98
CA ALA A 110 11.10 -3.35 35.16
C ALA A 110 9.82 -2.53 34.88
N SER A 111 9.40 -2.27 33.63
CA SER A 111 8.48 -1.13 33.38
C SER A 111 7.21 -1.39 32.56
N GLY A 112 6.88 -2.65 32.20
CA GLY A 112 5.58 -2.89 31.57
C GLY A 112 5.32 -4.33 31.15
N TYR A 113 4.27 -4.92 31.74
CA TYR A 113 3.69 -6.19 31.34
C TYR A 113 2.43 -5.92 30.53
N SER A 114 2.40 -6.35 29.27
CA SER A 114 1.21 -6.25 28.42
C SER A 114 0.77 -7.64 28.01
N LEU A 115 -0.42 -8.04 28.44
CA LEU A 115 -1.04 -9.28 27.99
C LEU A 115 -1.31 -9.18 26.49
N LEU A 116 -0.80 -10.14 25.73
CA LEU A 116 -1.02 -10.22 24.29
C LEU A 116 -2.13 -11.22 23.96
N LEU A 117 -2.15 -12.35 24.67
CA LEU A 117 -3.15 -13.39 24.49
C LEU A 117 -3.32 -14.19 25.78
N ASP A 118 -4.55 -14.50 26.14
CA ASP A 118 -4.90 -15.38 27.26
C ASP A 118 -5.53 -16.68 26.76
N ASN A 119 -5.76 -17.60 27.67
CA ASN A 119 -6.61 -18.77 27.49
C ASN A 119 -6.14 -19.71 26.37
N ILE A 120 -4.83 -19.78 26.11
CA ILE A 120 -4.25 -20.76 25.21
C ILE A 120 -4.21 -22.15 25.86
N GLN A 121 -4.30 -23.19 25.04
CA GLN A 121 -4.14 -24.59 25.47
C GLN A 121 -2.66 -24.99 25.47
N SER A 122 -1.95 -24.66 24.40
CA SER A 122 -0.53 -24.96 24.26
C SER A 122 0.13 -24.05 23.23
N TYR A 123 1.45 -23.98 23.28
CA TYR A 123 2.25 -23.35 22.25
C TYR A 123 3.48 -24.19 21.92
N ASN A 124 4.03 -24.00 20.72
CA ASN A 124 5.30 -24.54 20.31
C ASN A 124 6.12 -23.46 19.60
N LEU A 125 7.38 -23.30 20.01
CA LEU A 125 8.36 -22.39 19.43
C LEU A 125 9.44 -23.22 18.78
N GLU A 126 9.45 -23.23 17.45
CA GLU A 126 10.39 -24.02 16.67
C GLU A 126 11.32 -23.09 15.89
N LYS A 127 12.61 -23.13 16.20
CA LYS A 127 13.65 -22.44 15.43
C LYS A 127 14.19 -23.40 14.36
N LYS A 128 13.99 -23.07 13.09
CA LYS A 128 14.52 -23.80 11.93
C LYS A 128 15.44 -22.88 11.13
N GLU A 129 16.75 -23.07 11.24
CA GLU A 129 17.76 -22.28 10.53
C GLU A 129 17.50 -20.76 10.66
N GLU A 130 16.94 -20.14 9.62
CA GLU A 130 16.63 -18.70 9.53
C GLU A 130 15.17 -18.35 9.86
N ASN A 131 14.34 -19.34 10.23
CA ASN A 131 12.93 -19.16 10.52
C ASN A 131 12.61 -19.49 11.98
N LEU A 132 11.73 -18.68 12.55
CA LEU A 132 11.06 -18.92 13.82
C LEU A 132 9.58 -19.20 13.55
N ILE A 133 9.15 -20.42 13.88
CA ILE A 133 7.77 -20.86 13.74
C ILE A 133 7.14 -20.89 15.14
N ILE A 134 6.09 -20.10 15.31
CA ILE A 134 5.31 -20.00 16.54
C ILE A 134 3.96 -20.65 16.28
N ARG A 135 3.68 -21.78 16.92
CA ARG A 135 2.36 -22.42 16.86
C ARG A 135 1.65 -22.22 18.18
N ILE A 136 0.40 -21.81 18.14
CA ILE A 136 -0.46 -21.61 19.32
C ILE A 136 -1.76 -22.38 19.08
N VAL A 137 -2.18 -23.15 20.08
CA VAL A 137 -3.43 -23.90 20.06
C VAL A 137 -4.35 -23.28 21.10
N ASP A 138 -5.55 -22.86 20.68
CA ASP A 138 -6.58 -22.37 21.60
C ASP A 138 -7.29 -23.53 22.34
N ARG A 139 -8.12 -23.21 23.33
CA ARG A 139 -8.92 -24.24 24.03
C ARG A 139 -10.02 -24.87 23.18
N GLY A 140 -10.38 -24.25 22.06
CA GLY A 140 -11.28 -24.81 21.05
C GLY A 140 -10.58 -25.77 20.08
N GLY A 141 -9.27 -26.01 20.24
CA GLY A 141 -8.46 -26.86 19.37
C GLY A 141 -8.02 -26.19 18.07
N LYS A 142 -8.32 -24.91 17.85
CA LYS A 142 -7.88 -24.16 16.67
C LYS A 142 -6.41 -23.85 16.79
N THR A 143 -5.66 -24.19 15.74
CA THR A 143 -4.21 -23.94 15.68
C THR A 143 -3.93 -22.70 14.84
N ARG A 144 -3.11 -21.79 15.36
CA ARG A 144 -2.61 -20.59 14.68
C ARG A 144 -1.09 -20.66 14.58
N THR A 145 -0.55 -20.38 13.39
CA THR A 145 0.90 -20.42 13.14
C THR A 145 1.38 -19.05 12.68
N ILE A 146 2.44 -18.55 13.31
CA ILE A 146 3.16 -17.33 12.93
C ILE A 146 4.55 -17.76 12.46
N LYS A 147 5.01 -17.21 11.33
CA LYS A 147 6.35 -17.45 10.82
C LYS A 147 7.09 -16.11 10.76
N LEU A 148 8.23 -16.04 11.42
CA LEU A 148 9.13 -14.89 11.41
C LEU A 148 10.48 -15.34 10.88
N PHE A 149 11.20 -14.47 10.17
CA PHE A 149 12.60 -14.71 9.85
C PHE A 149 13.47 -14.23 11.02
N LEU A 150 14.57 -14.91 11.30
CA LEU A 150 15.53 -14.44 12.29
C LEU A 150 16.35 -13.31 11.67
N LYS A 151 16.41 -12.18 12.35
CA LYS A 151 17.29 -11.08 11.99
C LYS A 151 18.59 -11.21 12.80
N ASP A 152 19.73 -11.31 12.13
CA ASP A 152 21.07 -11.20 12.72
C ASP A 152 21.81 -10.00 12.11
N GLN A 153 22.40 -9.15 12.97
CA GLN A 153 23.01 -7.87 12.59
C GLN A 153 24.03 -7.97 11.45
N ILE A 154 24.81 -9.06 11.37
CA ILE A 154 25.93 -9.18 10.42
C ILE A 154 25.43 -9.25 8.97
N LYS A 155 24.36 -10.02 8.71
CA LYS A 155 23.84 -10.19 7.34
C LYS A 155 23.06 -8.97 6.83
N LEU A 156 22.35 -8.27 7.72
CA LEU A 156 21.43 -7.19 7.32
C LEU A 156 22.15 -5.89 6.97
N ASP A 157 23.31 -5.63 7.58
CA ASP A 157 24.12 -4.44 7.27
C ASP A 157 24.95 -4.65 6.00
N GLU A 158 25.56 -5.82 5.79
CA GLU A 158 26.29 -6.18 4.56
C GLU A 158 25.37 -6.16 3.34
N GLU A 159 24.18 -6.77 3.43
CA GLU A 159 23.23 -6.82 2.31
C GLU A 159 22.66 -5.43 1.97
N LYS A 160 22.43 -4.57 2.97
CA LYS A 160 22.03 -3.16 2.75
C LYS A 160 23.13 -2.31 2.17
N GLU A 161 24.37 -2.49 2.61
CA GLU A 161 25.52 -1.78 2.07
C GLU A 161 25.79 -2.20 0.63
N GLU A 162 25.68 -3.49 0.31
CA GLU A 162 25.78 -4.02 -1.05
C GLU A 162 24.65 -3.48 -1.97
N LEU A 163 23.41 -3.40 -1.47
CA LEU A 163 22.29 -2.78 -2.19
C LEU A 163 22.52 -1.28 -2.44
N LEU A 164 23.01 -0.53 -1.45
CA LEU A 164 23.32 0.89 -1.59
C LEU A 164 24.50 1.15 -2.53
N LEU A 165 25.50 0.27 -2.57
CA LEU A 165 26.59 0.33 -3.54
C LEU A 165 26.08 0.05 -4.95
N LYS A 166 25.25 -0.98 -5.14
CA LYS A 166 24.65 -1.31 -6.45
C LYS A 166 23.77 -0.17 -6.98
N GLU A 167 22.92 0.41 -6.14
CA GLU A 167 22.10 1.58 -6.53
C GLU A 167 22.95 2.80 -6.90
N LYS A 168 24.04 3.05 -6.15
CA LYS A 168 24.98 4.13 -6.48
C LYS A 168 25.70 3.88 -7.80
N GLU A 169 26.24 2.69 -8.01
CA GLU A 169 26.92 2.31 -9.26
C GLU A 169 25.97 2.38 -10.46
N GLU A 170 24.72 1.97 -10.31
CA GLU A 170 23.71 2.03 -11.37
C GLU A 170 23.31 3.48 -11.67
N SER A 171 23.11 4.30 -10.63
CA SER A 171 22.84 5.74 -10.80
C SER A 171 24.00 6.49 -11.46
N GLU A 172 25.24 6.10 -11.18
CA GLU A 172 26.44 6.71 -11.76
C GLU A 172 26.66 6.26 -13.21
N LYS A 173 26.34 5.00 -13.55
CA LYS A 173 26.30 4.52 -14.94
C LYS A 173 25.27 5.27 -15.77
N ILE A 174 24.05 5.44 -15.25
CA ILE A 174 23.00 6.23 -15.92
C ILE A 174 23.47 7.67 -16.14
N ARG A 175 24.09 8.31 -15.13
CA ARG A 175 24.60 9.68 -15.27
C ARG A 175 25.70 9.81 -16.33
N LEU A 176 26.60 8.83 -16.40
CA LEU A 176 27.66 8.79 -17.42
C LEU A 176 27.11 8.54 -18.83
N GLU A 177 26.03 7.77 -18.95
CA GLU A 177 25.36 7.49 -20.22
C GLU A 177 24.58 8.71 -20.72
N ASP A 178 23.86 9.39 -19.82
CA ASP A 178 23.20 10.68 -20.11
C ASP A 178 24.19 11.76 -20.54
N GLU A 179 25.36 11.86 -19.88
CA GLU A 179 26.42 12.79 -20.29
C GLU A 179 26.99 12.48 -21.68
N LYS A 180 27.11 11.19 -22.05
CA LYS A 180 27.56 10.78 -23.39
C LYS A 180 26.52 11.14 -24.44
N ILE A 181 25.26 10.83 -24.17
CA ILE A 181 24.13 11.14 -25.05
C ILE A 181 24.07 12.67 -25.28
N LEU A 182 24.20 13.47 -24.23
CA LEU A 182 24.20 14.93 -24.33
C LEU A 182 25.35 15.45 -25.21
N LYS A 183 26.57 14.92 -25.04
CA LYS A 183 27.72 15.29 -25.89
C LYS A 183 27.48 14.93 -27.36
N THR A 184 26.91 13.76 -27.64
CA THR A 184 26.57 13.35 -29.02
C THR A 184 25.54 14.30 -29.64
N TYR A 185 24.48 14.66 -28.89
CA TYR A 185 23.50 15.65 -29.35
C TYR A 185 24.10 17.03 -29.59
N GLU A 186 25.01 17.49 -28.73
CA GLU A 186 25.68 18.77 -28.91
C GLU A 186 26.58 18.78 -30.16
N GLU A 187 27.30 17.68 -30.42
CA GLU A 187 28.10 17.52 -31.63
C GLU A 187 27.24 17.53 -32.91
N GLU A 188 26.13 16.81 -32.93
CA GLU A 188 25.19 16.80 -34.06
C GLU A 188 24.56 18.18 -34.28
N ARG A 189 24.12 18.85 -33.21
CA ARG A 189 23.57 20.21 -33.28
C ARG A 189 24.59 21.18 -33.86
N ASN A 190 25.85 21.09 -33.45
CA ASN A 190 26.92 21.96 -33.95
C ASN A 190 27.22 21.71 -35.43
N LYS A 191 27.21 20.45 -35.89
CA LYS A 191 27.36 20.12 -37.32
C LYS A 191 26.22 20.71 -38.15
N LEU A 192 24.98 20.53 -37.71
CA LEU A 192 23.79 21.08 -38.38
C LEU A 192 23.82 22.62 -38.43
N LEU A 193 24.29 23.26 -37.36
CA LEU A 193 24.41 24.71 -37.29
C LEU A 193 25.45 25.24 -38.30
N GLU A 194 26.58 24.57 -38.47
CA GLU A 194 27.58 24.92 -39.48
C GLU A 194 27.06 24.72 -40.90
N GLU A 195 26.31 23.65 -41.15
CA GLU A 195 25.66 23.42 -42.45
C GLU A 195 24.62 24.51 -42.76
N TYR A 196 23.80 24.89 -41.79
CA TYR A 196 22.82 25.97 -41.92
C TYR A 196 23.49 27.32 -42.21
N LYS A 197 24.59 27.65 -41.51
CA LYS A 197 25.36 28.88 -41.77
C LYS A 197 25.88 28.91 -43.22
N LYS A 198 26.44 27.79 -43.69
CA LYS A 198 26.95 27.65 -45.06
C LYS A 198 25.83 27.82 -46.09
N TYR A 199 24.68 27.17 -45.88
CA TYR A 199 23.52 27.31 -46.75
C TYR A 199 23.02 28.77 -46.81
N LYS A 200 22.91 29.43 -45.64
CA LYS A 200 22.49 30.82 -45.55
C LYS A 200 23.42 31.74 -46.32
N GLU A 201 24.73 31.56 -46.19
CA GLU A 201 25.73 32.38 -46.91
C GLU A 201 25.62 32.22 -48.43
N ILE A 202 25.47 30.99 -48.92
CA ILE A 202 25.25 30.71 -50.35
C ILE A 202 23.98 31.41 -50.83
N ARG A 203 22.88 31.28 -50.08
CA ARG A 203 21.60 31.87 -50.45
C ARG A 203 21.64 33.40 -50.49
N THR A 204 22.37 34.03 -49.56
CA THR A 204 22.56 35.48 -49.55
C THR A 204 23.35 35.93 -50.78
N LYS A 205 24.43 35.23 -51.15
CA LYS A 205 25.21 35.51 -52.37
C LYS A 205 24.37 35.35 -53.64
N GLU A 206 23.52 34.33 -53.72
CA GLU A 206 22.59 34.16 -54.85
C GLU A 206 21.60 35.33 -54.98
N LEU A 207 21.04 35.79 -53.85
CA LEU A 207 20.11 36.93 -53.83
C LEU A 207 20.79 38.24 -54.23
N GLU A 208 22.03 38.48 -53.78
CA GLU A 208 22.83 39.64 -54.18
C GLU A 208 23.10 39.64 -55.69
N ASN A 209 23.53 38.50 -56.26
CA ASN A 209 23.74 38.36 -57.70
C ASN A 209 22.45 38.62 -58.51
N LEU A 210 21.30 38.11 -58.06
CA LEU A 210 20.01 38.35 -58.72
C LEU A 210 19.62 39.83 -58.67
N LEU A 211 19.86 40.52 -57.55
CA LEU A 211 19.61 41.96 -57.42
C LEU A 211 20.53 42.79 -58.33
N GLU A 212 21.79 42.39 -58.52
CA GLU A 212 22.70 43.04 -59.46
C GLU A 212 22.23 42.88 -60.91
N ILE A 213 21.78 41.68 -61.28
CA ILE A 213 21.21 41.41 -62.61
C ILE A 213 19.96 42.27 -62.83
N GLU A 214 19.05 42.35 -61.85
CA GLU A 214 17.84 43.17 -61.94
C GLU A 214 18.17 44.65 -62.09
N ARG A 215 19.13 45.18 -61.32
CA ARG A 215 19.62 46.56 -61.45
C ARG A 215 20.21 46.83 -62.84
N GLY A 216 20.99 45.91 -63.39
CA GLY A 216 21.53 46.01 -64.74
C GLY A 216 20.44 46.07 -65.81
N LEU A 217 19.42 45.21 -65.71
CA LEU A 217 18.28 45.21 -66.63
C LEU A 217 17.43 46.49 -66.54
N ILE A 218 17.29 47.08 -65.35
CA ILE A 218 16.60 48.36 -65.17
C ILE A 218 17.38 49.49 -65.87
N LEU A 219 18.70 49.56 -65.67
CA LEU A 219 19.56 50.56 -66.32
C LEU A 219 19.56 50.42 -67.85
N GLU A 220 19.57 49.21 -68.39
CA GLU A 220 19.43 48.98 -69.84
C GLU A 220 18.06 49.45 -70.37
N LYS A 221 16.98 49.21 -69.61
CA LYS A 221 15.64 49.70 -69.97
C LYS A 221 15.53 51.22 -69.92
N GLU A 222 16.16 51.87 -68.94
CA GLU A 222 16.20 53.33 -68.83
C GLU A 222 17.02 53.94 -69.98
N ASN A 223 18.22 53.43 -70.26
CA ASN A 223 19.04 53.86 -71.40
C ASN A 223 18.36 53.62 -72.76
N SER A 224 17.57 52.55 -72.89
CA SER A 224 16.76 52.29 -74.09
C SER A 224 15.58 53.27 -74.23
N LYS A 225 15.05 53.83 -73.15
CA LYS A 225 14.00 54.87 -73.20
C LYS A 225 14.59 56.23 -73.57
N ASP A 226 15.71 56.61 -72.96
CA ASP A 226 16.42 57.86 -73.27
C ASP A 226 16.90 57.92 -74.73
N ASN A 227 17.35 56.79 -75.31
CA ASN A 227 17.72 56.73 -76.73
C ASN A 227 16.51 56.77 -77.68
N LYS A 228 15.31 56.39 -77.22
CA LYS A 228 14.07 56.52 -78.01
C LYS A 228 13.51 57.94 -77.95
N GLU A 229 13.65 58.63 -76.82
CA GLU A 229 13.25 60.04 -76.70
C GLU A 229 14.18 61.01 -77.44
N LYS A 230 15.46 60.64 -77.65
CA LYS A 230 16.40 61.41 -78.49
C LYS A 230 16.24 61.18 -80.01
N GLN A 231 15.34 60.28 -80.43
CA GLN A 231 15.08 59.97 -81.84
C GLN A 231 13.67 60.36 -82.31
N GLN A 232 12.94 61.20 -81.55
CA GLN A 232 11.68 61.83 -81.98
C GLN A 232 11.81 63.36 -82.06
#